data_AF-K5CQP1-F1
#
_entry.id   AF-K5CQP1-F1
#
_cell.length_a   1.000
_cell.length_b   1.000
_cell.length_c   1.000
_cell.angle_alpha   90.00
_cell.angle_beta   90.00
_cell.angle_gamma   90.00
#
_symmetry.space_group_name_H-M   'P 1'
#
loop_
_entity.id
_entity.type
_entity.pdbx_description
1 polymer ?
#
loop_
_entity_poly.entity_id
_entity_poly.type
_entity_poly.pdbx_seq_one_letter_code
_entity_poly.pdbx_strand_id
1 'polypeptide(L)'
;MERLEKEWNIYPVLHMDFSISKYMNADMLRSVINNRLVEWEKVYGREESENTFSLRLKGIIQRAYEQTGMQVVILIDEYDSPMLDSNNDMELQSEIRGIMRDFFSPLKAIEQ
;
A
#
# COMPACT_ATOMS: atom_id res chain seq x y z
N MET A 1 23.62 10.56 -33.18
CA MET A 1 22.15 10.52 -33.05
C MET A 1 21.83 9.88 -31.71
N GLU A 2 21.36 10.66 -30.75
CA GLU A 2 20.80 10.13 -29.51
C GLU A 2 19.54 9.33 -29.86
N ARG A 3 19.54 8.03 -29.55
CA ARG A 3 18.32 7.21 -29.63
C ARG A 3 17.49 7.55 -28.39
N LEU A 4 16.61 8.54 -28.51
CA LEU A 4 15.55 8.75 -27.53
C LEU A 4 14.76 7.44 -27.43
N GLU A 5 14.63 6.90 -26.22
CA GLU A 5 13.82 5.72 -25.94
C GLU A 5 12.39 5.96 -26.44
N LYS A 6 11.87 5.04 -27.27
CA LYS A 6 10.58 5.19 -27.97
C LYS A 6 9.45 4.35 -27.35
N GLU A 7 9.69 3.69 -26.23
CA GLU A 7 8.71 2.79 -25.61
C GLU A 7 8.09 3.45 -24.38
N TRP A 8 6.85 3.92 -24.53
CA TRP A 8 6.02 4.37 -23.41
C TRP A 8 5.50 3.14 -22.67
N ASN A 9 6.29 2.65 -21.71
CA ASN A 9 5.90 1.54 -20.87
C ASN A 9 4.80 1.98 -19.89
N ILE A 10 3.66 1.26 -19.91
CA ILE A 10 2.57 1.45 -18.94
C ILE A 10 2.82 0.51 -17.77
N TYR A 11 3.11 1.07 -16.61
CA TYR A 11 3.32 0.32 -15.38
C TYR A 11 2.02 0.26 -14.56
N PRO A 12 1.68 -0.88 -13.93
CA PRO A 12 0.61 -0.92 -12.95
C PRO A 12 0.97 -0.03 -11.75
N VAL A 13 0.08 0.89 -11.40
CA VAL A 13 0.26 1.83 -10.29
C VAL A 13 -0.72 1.51 -9.17
N LEU A 14 -0.19 1.16 -8.01
CA LEU A 14 -0.92 1.05 -6.76
C LEU A 14 -0.77 2.37 -6.01
N HIS A 15 -1.77 3.23 -6.10
CA HIS A 15 -1.78 4.53 -5.42
C HIS A 15 -2.47 4.42 -4.06
N MET A 16 -1.84 4.84 -2.97
CA MET A 16 -2.42 4.91 -1.64
C MET A 16 -2.44 6.36 -1.16
N ASP A 17 -3.59 6.83 -0.73
CA ASP A 17 -3.79 8.21 -0.29
C ASP A 17 -4.28 8.20 1.16
N PHE A 18 -3.46 8.71 2.08
CA PHE A 18 -3.82 8.82 3.49
C PHE A 18 -4.51 10.15 3.84
N SER A 19 -4.71 11.08 2.91
CA SER A 19 -5.38 12.37 3.15
C SER A 19 -6.90 12.25 3.39
N ILE A 20 -7.49 11.10 3.05
CA ILE A 20 -8.94 10.89 2.98
C ILE A 20 -9.64 10.73 4.34
N SER A 21 -8.89 10.70 5.44
CA SER A 21 -9.43 10.47 6.78
C SER A 21 -8.67 11.26 7.85
N LYS A 22 -9.30 11.41 9.01
CA LYS A 22 -8.64 11.81 10.25
C LYS A 22 -8.37 10.60 11.12
N TYR A 23 -7.14 10.35 11.52
CA TYR A 23 -6.74 9.13 12.22
C TYR A 23 -6.86 9.30 13.74
N MET A 24 -8.10 9.49 14.21
CA MET A 24 -8.40 9.68 15.64
C MET A 24 -8.36 8.40 16.46
N ASN A 25 -8.35 7.24 15.78
CA ASN A 25 -8.10 5.92 16.37
C ASN A 25 -7.50 4.99 15.31
N ALA A 26 -6.99 3.85 15.76
CA ALA A 26 -6.33 2.88 14.89
C ALA A 26 -7.29 2.18 13.91
N ASP A 27 -8.58 2.06 14.25
CA ASP A 27 -9.57 1.41 13.38
C ASP A 27 -9.89 2.24 12.12
N MET A 28 -9.76 3.56 12.20
CA MET A 28 -9.84 4.43 11.03
C MET A 28 -8.71 4.13 10.04
N LEU A 29 -7.47 3.96 10.53
CA LEU A 29 -6.34 3.55 9.69
C LEU A 29 -6.56 2.16 9.09
N ARG A 30 -7.00 1.19 9.90
CA ARG A 30 -7.33 -0.17 9.43
C ARG A 30 -8.39 -0.14 8.34
N SER A 31 -9.40 0.73 8.48
CA SER A 31 -10.49 0.85 7.51
C SER A 31 -10.02 1.43 6.18
N VAL A 32 -9.17 2.48 6.22
CA VAL A 32 -8.56 3.07 5.01
C VAL A 32 -7.73 2.03 4.26
N ILE A 33 -6.82 1.34 4.96
CA ILE A 33 -5.98 0.29 4.37
C ILE A 33 -6.85 -0.84 3.81
N ASN A 34 -7.83 -1.32 4.58
CA ASN A 34 -8.71 -2.38 4.14
C ASN A 34 -9.51 -2.00 2.89
N ASN A 35 -10.08 -0.80 2.85
CA ASN A 35 -10.84 -0.34 1.68
C ASN A 35 -9.96 -0.35 0.43
N ARG A 36 -8.73 0.16 0.56
CA ARG A 36 -7.81 0.20 -0.58
C ARG A 36 -7.36 -1.19 -1.04
N LEU A 37 -7.09 -2.09 -0.10
CA LEU A 37 -6.80 -3.49 -0.42
C LEU A 37 -7.97 -4.15 -1.16
N VAL A 38 -9.21 -3.96 -0.70
CA VAL A 38 -10.40 -4.50 -1.37
C VAL A 38 -10.54 -3.97 -2.80
N GLU A 39 -10.23 -2.70 -3.04
CA GLU A 39 -10.23 -2.12 -4.39
C GLU A 39 -9.21 -2.81 -5.30
N TRP A 40 -7.98 -3.02 -4.82
CA TRP A 40 -6.96 -3.71 -5.60
C TRP A 40 -7.24 -5.20 -5.80
N GLU A 41 -7.82 -5.87 -4.80
CA GLU A 41 -8.22 -7.29 -4.89
C GLU A 41 -9.30 -7.51 -5.95
N LYS A 42 -10.17 -6.53 -6.19
CA LYS A 42 -11.15 -6.61 -7.29
C LYS A 42 -10.49 -6.61 -8.67
N VAL A 43 -9.31 -6.01 -8.78
CA VAL A 43 -8.56 -5.91 -10.05
C VAL A 43 -7.61 -7.09 -10.21
N TYR A 44 -6.82 -7.38 -9.19
CA TYR A 44 -5.71 -8.34 -9.26
C TYR A 44 -6.02 -9.70 -8.61
N GLY A 45 -7.19 -9.85 -7.96
CA GLY A 45 -7.57 -11.04 -7.23
C GLY A 45 -6.98 -11.14 -5.82
N ARG A 46 -7.41 -12.18 -5.09
CA ARG A 46 -6.98 -12.49 -3.72
C ARG A 46 -6.97 -13.99 -3.47
N GLU A 47 -6.14 -14.42 -2.52
CA GLU A 47 -6.13 -15.79 -2.00
C GLU A 47 -6.77 -15.85 -0.60
N GLU A 48 -7.42 -16.96 -0.26
CA GLU A 48 -8.09 -17.11 1.06
C GLU A 48 -7.11 -17.09 2.23
N SER A 49 -5.85 -17.47 2.00
CA SER A 49 -4.79 -17.46 3.00
C SER A 49 -4.27 -16.05 3.33
N GLU A 50 -4.59 -15.03 2.51
CA GLU A 50 -4.16 -13.64 2.67
C GLU A 50 -5.02 -12.92 3.72
N ASN A 51 -4.82 -13.28 4.99
CA ASN A 51 -5.64 -12.81 6.11
C ASN A 51 -5.09 -11.59 6.85
N THR A 52 -3.88 -11.12 6.53
CA THR A 52 -3.28 -9.89 7.07
C THR A 52 -3.11 -8.83 5.98
N PHE A 53 -2.97 -7.57 6.36
CA PHE A 53 -2.71 -6.49 5.41
C PHE A 53 -1.41 -6.70 4.62
N SER A 54 -0.36 -7.15 5.30
CA SER A 54 0.93 -7.50 4.69
C SER A 54 0.80 -8.60 3.63
N LEU A 55 0.10 -9.70 3.93
CA LEU A 55 -0.09 -10.80 2.98
C LEU A 55 -0.92 -10.36 1.77
N ARG A 56 -1.99 -9.61 2.01
CA ARG A 56 -2.85 -9.08 0.95
C ARG A 56 -2.08 -8.15 0.00
N LEU A 57 -1.32 -7.19 0.55
CA LEU A 57 -0.50 -6.30 -0.26
C LEU A 57 0.54 -7.07 -1.08
N LYS A 58 1.24 -8.04 -0.47
CA LYS A 58 2.21 -8.89 -1.16
C LYS A 58 1.58 -9.62 -2.34
N GLY A 59 0.42 -10.26 -2.11
CA GLY A 59 -0.32 -10.98 -3.14
C GLY A 59 -0.76 -10.09 -4.29
N ILE A 60 -1.27 -8.89 -3.97
CA ILE A 60 -1.65 -7.88 -4.97
C ILE A 60 -0.45 -7.49 -5.83
N ILE A 61 0.71 -7.18 -5.23
CA ILE A 61 1.91 -6.79 -5.99
C ILE A 61 2.36 -7.93 -6.90
N GLN A 62 2.42 -9.15 -6.37
CA GLN A 62 2.81 -10.33 -7.14
C GLN A 62 1.87 -10.54 -8.35
N ARG A 63 0.55 -10.55 -8.12
CA ARG A 63 -0.43 -10.77 -9.18
C ARG A 63 -0.48 -9.61 -10.19
N ALA A 64 -0.29 -8.38 -9.75
CA ALA A 64 -0.19 -7.23 -10.66
C ALA A 64 1.02 -7.38 -11.60
N TYR A 65 2.16 -7.84 -11.10
CA TYR A 65 3.32 -8.18 -11.93
C TYR A 65 3.03 -9.35 -12.87
N GLU A 66 2.47 -10.45 -12.36
CA GLU A 66 2.15 -11.65 -13.16
C GLU A 66 1.15 -11.35 -14.30
N GLN A 67 0.16 -10.49 -14.07
CA GLN A 67 -0.85 -10.14 -15.06
C GLN A 67 -0.33 -9.18 -16.14
N THR A 68 0.58 -8.27 -15.78
CA THR A 68 1.04 -7.21 -16.69
C THR A 68 2.41 -7.49 -17.32
N GLY A 69 3.23 -8.34 -16.69
CA GLY A 69 4.65 -8.52 -17.00
C GLY A 69 5.51 -7.30 -16.65
N MET A 70 4.95 -6.29 -15.99
CA MET A 70 5.59 -5.00 -15.72
C MET A 70 5.79 -4.81 -14.22
N GLN A 71 6.88 -4.14 -13.85
CA GLN A 71 7.14 -3.78 -12.46
C GLN A 71 6.00 -2.92 -11.89
N VAL A 72 5.64 -3.19 -10.63
CA VAL A 72 4.56 -2.46 -9.95
C VAL A 72 5.13 -1.21 -9.31
N VAL A 73 4.51 -0.07 -9.61
CA VAL A 73 4.82 1.21 -8.98
C VAL A 73 3.84 1.42 -7.83
N ILE A 74 4.37 1.77 -6.65
CA ILE A 74 3.55 2.09 -5.49
C ILE A 74 3.75 3.57 -5.17
N LEU A 75 2.67 4.32 -5.21
CA LEU A 75 2.65 5.73 -4.86
C LEU A 75 1.92 5.89 -3.53
N ILE A 76 2.51 6.65 -2.61
CA ILE A 76 1.94 6.86 -1.29
C ILE A 76 1.89 8.36 -1.03
N ASP A 77 0.70 8.91 -1.01
CA ASP A 77 0.45 10.31 -0.70
C ASP A 77 0.14 10.48 0.79
N GLU A 78 0.64 11.56 1.38
CA GLU A 78 0.37 11.93 2.78
C GLU A 78 0.71 10.81 3.77
N TYR A 79 1.78 10.05 3.52
CA TYR A 79 2.24 8.93 4.36
C TYR A 79 2.39 9.31 5.85
N ASP A 80 2.74 10.56 6.14
CA ASP A 80 2.91 11.09 7.49
C ASP A 80 1.60 11.51 8.16
N SER A 81 0.50 11.71 7.41
CA SER A 81 -0.80 12.11 7.96
C SER A 81 -1.28 11.26 9.15
N PRO A 82 -1.23 9.90 9.12
CA PRO A 82 -1.58 9.08 10.27
C PRO A 82 -0.69 9.32 11.50
N MET A 83 0.59 9.65 11.29
CA MET A 83 1.52 9.96 12.38
C MET A 83 1.30 11.36 12.95
N LEU A 84 0.96 12.32 12.09
CA LEU A 84 0.67 13.70 12.46
C LEU A 84 -0.63 13.79 13.27
N ASP A 85 -1.69 13.12 12.82
CA ASP A 85 -2.99 13.13 13.50
C ASP A 85 -2.92 12.49 14.91
N SER A 86 -2.01 11.53 15.12
CA SER A 86 -1.83 10.84 16.41
C SER A 86 -0.74 11.41 17.31
N ASN A 87 -0.06 12.50 16.91
CA ASN A 87 1.15 12.96 17.59
C ASN A 87 0.96 13.39 19.06
N ASN A 88 -0.29 13.69 19.46
CA ASN A 88 -0.61 14.09 20.84
C ASN A 88 -0.94 12.89 21.75
N ASP A 89 -0.98 11.67 21.23
CA ASP A 89 -1.32 10.45 21.96
C ASP A 89 -0.28 9.35 21.70
N MET A 90 0.58 9.07 22.68
CA MET A 90 1.67 8.12 22.55
C MET A 90 1.19 6.68 22.33
N GLU A 91 0.06 6.28 22.93
CA GLU A 91 -0.46 4.91 22.79
C GLU A 91 -1.02 4.72 21.38
N LEU A 92 -1.86 5.64 20.93
CA LEU A 92 -2.39 5.64 19.57
C LEU A 92 -1.27 5.71 18.53
N GLN A 93 -0.28 6.57 18.74
CA GLN A 93 0.86 6.70 17.83
C GLN A 93 1.68 5.41 17.75
N SER A 94 1.83 4.68 18.85
CA SER A 94 2.48 3.36 18.87
C SER A 94 1.70 2.33 18.04
N GLU A 95 0.36 2.31 18.18
CA GLU A 95 -0.50 1.40 17.44
C GLU A 95 -0.50 1.70 15.94
N ILE A 96 -0.66 2.97 15.54
CA ILE A 96 -0.61 3.41 14.14
C ILE A 96 0.75 3.06 13.52
N ARG A 97 1.87 3.29 14.23
CA ARG A 97 3.20 2.86 13.76
C ARG A 97 3.28 1.36 13.55
N GLY A 98 2.68 0.58 14.44
CA GLY A 98 2.59 -0.88 14.31
C GLY A 98 1.88 -1.30 13.03
N ILE A 99 0.71 -0.72 12.76
CA ILE A 99 -0.10 -1.00 11.57
C ILE A 99 0.64 -0.61 10.29
N MET A 100 1.19 0.61 10.23
CA MET A 100 1.94 1.08 9.06
C MET A 100 3.15 0.20 8.77
N ARG A 101 3.91 -0.18 9.81
CA ARG A 101 5.07 -1.06 9.67
C ARG A 101 4.69 -2.45 9.17
N ASP A 102 3.61 -3.04 9.70
CA ASP A 102 3.12 -4.34 9.21
C ASP A 102 2.69 -4.22 7.75
N PHE A 103 1.84 -3.25 7.43
CA PHE A 103 1.31 -3.05 6.09
C PHE A 103 2.41 -2.88 5.02
N PHE A 104 3.42 -2.06 5.28
CA PHE A 104 4.54 -1.83 4.34
C PHE A 104 5.68 -2.86 4.44
N SER A 105 5.62 -3.81 5.38
CA SER A 105 6.66 -4.83 5.53
C SER A 105 6.97 -5.63 4.25
N PRO A 106 6.00 -5.96 3.37
CA PRO A 106 6.29 -6.72 2.15
C PRO A 106 7.22 -6.00 1.19
N LEU A 107 7.21 -4.66 1.18
CA LEU A 107 8.01 -3.87 0.24
C LEU A 107 9.50 -4.10 0.46
N LYS A 108 9.93 -4.22 1.72
CA LYS A 108 11.32 -4.52 2.09
C LYS A 108 11.80 -5.89 1.59
N ALA A 109 10.88 -6.85 1.48
CA ALA A 109 11.20 -8.20 1.01
C ALA A 109 11.29 -8.28 -0.51
N ILE A 110 10.70 -7.31 -1.24
CA ILE A 110 10.64 -7.27 -2.70
C ILE A 110 11.77 -6.38 -3.28
N GLU A 111 12.41 -5.54 -2.45
CA GLU A 111 13.61 -4.78 -2.82
C GLU A 111 14.88 -5.66 -3.00
N GLN A 112 14.82 -6.97 -2.77
CA GLN A 112 15.91 -7.93 -2.95
C GLN A 112 15.69 -8.84 -4.16
#